data_AF-A0A8B6BTS4-F1
#
_entry.id   AF-A0A8B6BTS4-F1
#
_cell.length_a   1.000
_cell.length_b   1.000
_cell.length_c   1.000
_cell.angle_alpha   90.00
_cell.angle_beta   90.00
_cell.angle_gamma   90.00
#
_symmetry.space_group_name_H-M   'P 1'
#
loop_
_entity.id
_entity.type
_entity.pdbx_description
1 polymer ?
#
loop_
_entity_poly.entity_id
_entity_poly.type
_entity_poly.pdbx_seq_one_letter_code
_entity_poly.pdbx_strand_id
1 'polypeptide(L)'
;MRTSSHKGHSFSDISDVVLEKKEAAQSALKQIQSKIDAISGVSDELRGKHLEKLHLDSKHVISDIKETFEDIQTFTMSKNDIKKTDVNDNESMERQRIELFLKSNDFIHDRYAQVLTALQTILCEKHDITFYQLYKDVEKDIACLDDIPKEPMLPRVPCLDKTMLYTEITEYMQSKTETRICKNCITQDKKLDETFEKNKQLQRDVDNITAKLKAESNEVKRLLISIKDMKTEYAKKQEENKSMSKEIQFLKESYQTQIPPGWKSMPQPARGVYVPPSRRYASTTSYSYQQDCMMCTECDVPDSSGAQFCQNCGSDLVPYRLNMQ
;
A
#
# COMPACT_ATOMS: atom_id res chain seq x y z
N MET A 1 8.81 -49.22 57.39
CA MET A 1 9.22 -49.60 56.01
C MET A 1 9.83 -48.36 55.35
N ARG A 2 11.15 -48.32 55.19
CA ARG A 2 11.86 -47.18 54.55
C ARG A 2 11.87 -47.42 53.04
N THR A 3 11.10 -46.65 52.30
CA THR A 3 11.15 -46.62 50.83
C THR A 3 12.39 -45.83 50.41
N SER A 4 13.49 -46.55 50.12
CA SER A 4 14.72 -45.98 49.57
C SER A 4 14.45 -45.43 48.18
N SER A 5 14.20 -44.11 48.08
CA SER A 5 13.72 -43.46 46.84
C SER A 5 14.82 -43.17 45.81
N HIS A 6 16.09 -43.49 46.08
CA HIS A 6 17.21 -43.20 45.17
C HIS A 6 18.04 -44.43 44.76
N LYS A 7 17.54 -45.64 45.05
CA LYS A 7 18.22 -46.88 44.68
C LYS A 7 18.04 -47.13 43.17
N GLY A 8 18.94 -46.56 42.37
CA GLY A 8 18.95 -46.66 40.91
C GLY A 8 19.03 -45.33 40.16
N HIS A 9 19.07 -44.19 40.87
CA HIS A 9 19.28 -42.89 40.22
C HIS A 9 20.78 -42.67 39.99
N SER A 10 21.15 -42.37 38.74
CA SER A 10 22.50 -41.97 38.36
C SER A 10 22.88 -40.70 39.12
N PHE A 11 23.80 -40.82 40.08
CA PHE A 11 24.41 -39.69 40.77
C PHE A 11 25.42 -39.02 39.84
N SER A 12 24.97 -38.05 39.05
CA SER A 12 25.85 -37.12 38.34
C SER A 12 26.44 -36.12 39.33
N ASP A 13 27.73 -35.81 39.22
CA ASP A 13 28.40 -34.87 40.12
C ASP A 13 27.75 -33.48 40.00
N ILE A 14 27.50 -32.80 41.12
CA ILE A 14 26.79 -31.51 41.14
C ILE A 14 27.54 -30.46 40.31
N SER A 15 28.87 -30.57 40.28
CA SER A 15 29.74 -29.75 39.45
C SER A 15 29.39 -29.88 37.97
N ASP A 16 29.14 -31.10 37.49
CA ASP A 16 28.84 -31.37 36.07
C ASP A 16 27.47 -30.82 35.69
N VAL A 17 26.46 -30.99 36.55
CA VAL A 17 25.11 -30.47 36.31
C VAL A 17 25.09 -28.93 36.29
N VAL A 18 25.83 -28.29 37.19
CA VAL A 18 25.93 -26.82 37.21
C VAL A 18 26.66 -26.29 35.97
N LEU A 19 27.71 -26.99 35.53
CA LEU A 19 28.45 -26.65 34.32
C LEU A 19 27.57 -26.79 33.07
N GLU A 20 26.87 -27.91 32.91
CA GLU A 20 25.93 -28.15 31.80
C GLU A 20 24.85 -27.07 31.74
N LYS A 21 24.25 -26.71 32.88
CA LYS A 21 23.22 -25.65 32.93
C LYS A 21 23.78 -24.27 32.61
N LYS A 22 25.02 -23.98 33.02
CA LYS A 22 25.70 -22.73 32.67
C LYS A 22 25.95 -22.66 31.16
N GLU A 23 26.42 -23.74 30.55
CA GLU A 23 26.65 -23.83 29.10
C GLU A 23 25.33 -23.71 28.32
N ALA A 24 24.27 -24.38 28.77
CA ALA A 24 22.94 -24.25 28.19
C ALA A 24 22.40 -22.81 28.28
N ALA A 25 22.57 -22.14 29.43
CA ALA A 25 22.17 -20.74 29.60
C ALA A 25 23.00 -19.79 28.71
N GLN A 26 24.31 -20.03 28.56
CA GLN A 26 25.16 -19.26 27.65
C GLN A 26 24.76 -19.47 26.18
N SER A 27 24.43 -20.70 25.78
CA SER A 27 23.93 -21.02 24.44
C SER A 27 22.60 -20.30 24.17
N ALA A 28 21.67 -20.34 25.13
CA ALA A 28 20.40 -19.63 25.04
C ALA A 28 20.58 -18.11 24.94
N LEU A 29 21.50 -17.53 25.71
CA LEU A 29 21.83 -16.10 25.62
C LEU A 29 22.37 -15.73 24.23
N LYS A 30 23.29 -16.53 23.67
CA LYS A 30 23.78 -16.32 22.30
C LYS A 30 22.66 -16.37 21.26
N GLN A 31 21.73 -17.32 21.40
CA GLN A 31 20.57 -17.40 20.52
C GLN A 31 19.66 -16.17 20.64
N ILE A 32 19.37 -15.73 21.87
CA ILE A 32 18.57 -14.51 22.09
C ILE A 32 19.26 -13.30 21.46
N GLN A 33 20.58 -13.18 21.63
CA GLN A 33 21.34 -12.07 21.08
C GLN A 33 21.31 -12.07 19.54
N SER A 34 21.49 -13.23 18.91
CA SER A 34 21.33 -13.35 17.45
C SER A 34 19.92 -12.98 16.95
N LYS A 35 18.87 -13.27 17.73
CA LYS A 35 17.50 -12.87 17.40
C LYS A 35 17.28 -11.37 17.56
N ILE A 36 17.87 -10.74 18.58
CA ILE A 36 17.84 -9.29 18.76
C ILE A 36 18.54 -8.58 17.59
N ASP A 37 19.68 -9.11 17.13
CA ASP A 37 20.40 -8.55 15.99
C ASP A 37 19.59 -8.68 14.70
N ALA A 38 18.92 -9.83 14.49
CA ALA A 38 18.02 -10.03 13.35
C ALA A 38 16.81 -9.08 13.38
N ILE A 39 16.19 -8.88 14.54
CA ILE A 39 15.07 -7.93 14.70
C ILE A 39 15.54 -6.49 14.44
N SER A 40 16.72 -6.12 14.92
CA SER A 40 17.31 -4.81 14.65
C SER A 40 17.53 -4.60 13.16
N GLY A 41 18.05 -5.61 12.45
CA GLY A 41 18.22 -5.57 11.00
C GLY A 41 16.91 -5.39 10.23
N VAL A 42 15.86 -6.12 10.60
CA VAL A 42 14.52 -5.97 9.99
C VAL A 42 13.94 -4.58 10.30
N SER A 43 14.14 -4.07 11.51
CA SER A 43 13.68 -2.74 11.91
C SER A 43 14.36 -1.64 11.08
N ASP A 44 15.66 -1.76 10.82
CA ASP A 44 16.40 -0.81 9.99
C ASP A 44 16.00 -0.91 8.51
N GLU A 45 15.74 -2.11 8.00
CA GLU A 45 15.23 -2.31 6.64
C GLU A 45 13.81 -1.72 6.48
N LEU A 46 12.92 -1.95 7.44
CA LEU A 46 11.58 -1.37 7.46
C LEU A 46 11.63 0.16 7.46
N ARG A 47 12.51 0.73 8.29
CA ARG A 47 12.66 2.18 8.42
C ARG A 47 13.29 2.80 7.17
N GLY A 48 14.40 2.25 6.69
CA GLY A 48 15.15 2.82 5.57
C GLY A 48 14.46 2.57 4.23
N LYS A 49 14.13 1.32 3.90
CA LYS A 49 13.63 1.00 2.56
C LYS A 49 12.14 1.23 2.42
N HIS A 50 11.35 0.79 3.38
CA HIS A 50 9.89 0.77 3.20
C HIS A 50 9.25 2.11 3.56
N LEU A 51 9.60 2.71 4.70
CA LEU A 51 9.01 4.01 5.08
C LEU A 51 9.48 5.15 4.19
N GLU A 52 10.77 5.22 3.82
CA GLU A 52 11.25 6.27 2.92
C GLU A 52 10.66 6.13 1.51
N LYS A 53 10.57 4.90 0.99
CA LYS A 53 9.91 4.64 -0.29
C LYS A 53 8.44 5.03 -0.24
N LEU A 54 7.69 4.62 0.79
CA LEU A 54 6.29 4.99 0.95
C LEU A 54 6.09 6.51 1.02
N HIS A 55 7.00 7.21 1.71
CA HIS A 55 6.97 8.66 1.77
C HIS A 55 7.29 9.32 0.42
N LEU A 56 8.22 8.75 -0.35
CA LEU A 56 8.53 9.21 -1.70
C LEU A 56 7.35 8.98 -2.66
N ASP A 57 6.75 7.79 -2.63
CA ASP A 57 5.57 7.43 -3.41
C ASP A 57 4.40 8.35 -3.05
N SER A 58 4.18 8.62 -1.75
CA SER A 58 3.17 9.57 -1.28
C SER A 58 3.42 10.99 -1.78
N LYS A 59 4.67 11.46 -1.79
CA LYS A 59 5.02 12.77 -2.35
C LYS A 59 4.75 12.82 -3.86
N HIS A 60 5.06 11.76 -4.59
CA HIS A 60 4.81 11.69 -6.02
C HIS A 60 3.31 11.76 -6.31
N VAL A 61 2.49 10.97 -5.62
CA VAL A 61 1.02 11.00 -5.76
C VAL A 61 0.46 12.39 -5.44
N ILE A 62 0.95 13.06 -4.40
CA ILE A 62 0.54 14.44 -4.08
C ILE A 62 0.91 15.41 -5.21
N SER A 63 2.08 15.24 -5.83
CA SER A 63 2.51 16.04 -6.98
C SER A 63 1.58 15.83 -8.18
N ASP A 64 1.28 14.58 -8.51
CA ASP A 64 0.42 14.22 -9.64
C ASP A 64 -1.02 14.75 -9.44
N ILE A 65 -1.54 14.71 -8.21
CA ILE A 65 -2.83 15.31 -7.86
C ILE A 65 -2.82 16.83 -8.06
N LYS A 66 -1.71 17.51 -7.75
CA LYS A 66 -1.60 18.96 -7.97
C LYS A 66 -1.55 19.31 -9.46
N GLU A 67 -0.74 18.59 -10.23
CA GLU A 67 -0.63 18.79 -11.68
C GLU A 67 -1.98 18.58 -12.37
N THR A 68 -2.67 17.48 -12.04
CA THR A 68 -4.03 17.22 -12.58
C THR A 68 -5.05 18.29 -12.17
N PHE A 69 -4.92 18.88 -10.98
CA PHE A 69 -5.77 20.00 -10.56
C PHE A 69 -5.48 21.27 -11.37
N GLU A 70 -4.21 21.59 -11.62
CA GLU A 70 -3.79 22.71 -12.47
C GLU A 70 -4.29 22.56 -13.92
N ASP A 71 -4.23 21.34 -14.46
CA ASP A 71 -4.77 21.02 -15.79
C ASP A 71 -6.29 21.24 -15.85
N ILE A 72 -7.03 20.76 -14.85
CA ILE A 72 -8.49 20.95 -14.77
C ILE A 72 -8.83 22.44 -14.65
N GLN A 73 -8.07 23.21 -13.88
CA GLN A 73 -8.25 24.65 -13.74
C GLN A 73 -8.01 25.36 -15.08
N THR A 74 -6.91 25.04 -15.76
CA THR A 74 -6.57 25.60 -17.08
C THR A 74 -7.65 25.26 -18.12
N PHE A 75 -8.12 24.01 -18.15
CA PHE A 75 -9.23 23.60 -19.01
C PHE A 75 -10.51 24.39 -18.72
N THR A 76 -10.86 24.56 -17.44
CA THR A 76 -12.05 25.31 -17.02
C THR A 76 -11.96 26.78 -17.43
N MET A 77 -10.80 27.41 -17.28
CA MET A 77 -10.55 28.78 -17.73
C MET A 77 -10.70 28.90 -19.25
N SER A 78 -10.07 28.00 -20.03
CA SER A 78 -10.20 28.02 -21.50
C SER A 78 -11.65 27.88 -21.97
N LYS A 79 -12.45 27.04 -21.31
CA LYS A 79 -13.87 26.84 -21.62
C LYS A 79 -14.70 28.09 -21.30
N ASN A 80 -14.36 28.79 -20.23
CA ASN A 80 -15.02 30.05 -19.89
C ASN A 80 -14.66 31.15 -20.88
N ASP A 81 -13.42 31.18 -21.38
CA ASP A 81 -13.00 32.15 -22.39
C ASP A 81 -13.68 31.90 -23.73
N ILE A 82 -13.82 30.64 -24.17
CA ILE A 82 -14.61 30.30 -25.37
C ILE A 82 -16.08 30.76 -25.23
N LYS A 83 -16.69 30.56 -24.06
CA LYS A 83 -18.06 31.05 -23.84
C LYS A 83 -18.16 32.58 -23.88
N LYS A 84 -17.15 33.29 -23.37
CA LYS A 84 -17.11 34.76 -23.43
C LYS A 84 -16.96 35.24 -24.87
N THR A 85 -16.12 34.59 -25.67
CA THR A 85 -15.99 34.92 -27.10
C THR A 85 -17.29 34.67 -27.85
N ASP A 86 -17.96 33.54 -27.62
CA ASP A 86 -19.24 33.23 -28.27
C ASP A 86 -20.33 34.28 -27.94
N VAL A 87 -20.41 34.71 -26.67
CA VAL A 87 -21.35 35.75 -26.23
C VAL A 87 -21.00 37.09 -26.88
N ASN A 88 -19.71 37.46 -26.94
CA ASN A 88 -19.24 38.71 -27.53
C ASN A 88 -19.45 38.75 -29.05
N ASP A 89 -19.22 37.64 -29.74
CA ASP A 89 -19.44 37.54 -31.18
C ASP A 89 -20.93 37.64 -31.52
N ASN A 90 -21.80 37.01 -30.72
CA ASN A 90 -23.25 37.14 -30.89
C ASN A 90 -23.74 38.56 -30.59
N GLU A 91 -23.22 39.22 -29.55
CA GLU A 91 -23.52 40.63 -29.27
C GLU A 91 -23.07 41.54 -30.43
N SER A 92 -21.87 41.30 -30.97
CA SER A 92 -21.32 42.05 -32.10
C SER A 92 -22.18 41.89 -33.36
N MET A 93 -22.61 40.67 -33.69
CA MET A 93 -23.49 40.42 -34.83
C MET A 93 -24.85 41.09 -34.68
N GLU A 94 -25.48 41.01 -33.50
CA GLU A 94 -26.76 41.68 -33.25
C GLU A 94 -26.63 43.20 -33.27
N ARG A 95 -25.54 43.75 -32.72
CA ARG A 95 -25.24 45.17 -32.82
C ARG A 95 -25.10 45.63 -34.27
N GLN A 96 -24.37 44.89 -35.10
CA GLN A 96 -24.24 45.19 -36.53
C GLN A 96 -25.58 45.12 -37.27
N ARG A 97 -26.43 44.13 -36.94
CA ARG A 97 -27.79 44.03 -37.51
C ARG A 97 -28.64 45.24 -37.15
N ILE A 98 -28.66 45.63 -35.88
CA ILE A 98 -29.40 46.81 -35.41
C ILE A 98 -28.85 48.08 -36.06
N GLU A 99 -27.53 48.22 -36.19
CA GLU A 99 -26.92 49.38 -36.82
C GLU A 99 -27.28 49.50 -38.31
N LEU A 100 -27.27 48.38 -39.05
CA LEU A 100 -27.71 48.35 -40.44
C LEU A 100 -29.20 48.67 -40.58
N PHE A 101 -30.03 48.17 -39.66
CA PHE A 101 -31.45 48.49 -39.61
C PHE A 101 -31.68 50.00 -39.37
N LEU A 102 -31.01 50.57 -38.37
CA LEU A 102 -31.09 52.01 -38.07
C LEU A 102 -30.62 52.86 -39.26
N LYS A 103 -29.49 52.50 -39.89
CA LYS A 103 -28.99 53.19 -41.11
C LYS A 103 -29.99 53.13 -42.26
N SER A 104 -30.64 51.99 -42.46
CA SER A 104 -31.70 51.85 -43.46
C SER A 104 -32.90 52.73 -43.12
N ASN A 105 -33.28 52.79 -41.84
CA ASN A 105 -34.42 53.59 -41.40
C ASN A 105 -34.12 55.10 -41.51
N ASP A 106 -32.92 55.54 -41.14
CA ASP A 106 -32.47 56.92 -41.30
C ASP A 106 -32.50 57.34 -42.78
N PHE A 107 -32.03 56.48 -43.70
CA PHE A 107 -32.13 56.73 -45.13
C PHE A 107 -33.58 56.91 -45.61
N ILE A 108 -34.50 56.08 -45.11
CA ILE A 108 -35.92 56.18 -45.43
C ILE A 108 -36.50 57.49 -44.88
N HIS A 109 -36.19 57.83 -43.62
CA HIS A 109 -36.61 59.08 -43.00
C HIS A 109 -36.10 60.31 -43.74
N ASP A 110 -34.84 60.31 -44.18
CA ASP A 110 -34.26 61.40 -44.98
C ASP A 110 -35.02 61.58 -46.31
N ARG A 111 -35.43 60.49 -46.96
CA ARG A 111 -36.24 60.55 -48.18
C ARG A 111 -37.64 61.09 -47.93
N TYR A 112 -38.31 60.66 -46.86
CA TYR A 112 -39.59 61.25 -46.48
C TYR A 112 -39.46 62.75 -46.15
N ALA A 113 -38.40 63.16 -45.45
CA ALA A 113 -38.15 64.55 -45.12
C ALA A 113 -37.93 65.41 -46.39
N GLN A 114 -37.21 64.88 -47.38
CA GLN A 114 -37.01 65.53 -48.69
C GLN A 114 -38.34 65.75 -49.41
N VAL A 115 -39.19 64.71 -49.50
CA VAL A 115 -40.51 64.79 -50.13
C VAL A 115 -41.40 65.80 -49.41
N LEU A 116 -41.43 65.78 -48.07
CA LEU A 116 -42.20 66.74 -47.27
C LEU A 116 -41.74 68.18 -47.51
N THR A 117 -40.43 68.42 -47.58
CA THR A 117 -39.86 69.75 -47.85
C THR A 117 -40.23 70.23 -49.26
N ALA A 118 -40.18 69.33 -50.24
CA ALA A 118 -40.57 69.65 -51.61
C ALA A 118 -42.08 69.96 -51.73
N LEU A 119 -42.94 69.20 -51.04
CA LEU A 119 -44.38 69.48 -50.94
C LEU A 119 -44.66 70.83 -50.30
N GLN A 120 -43.98 71.17 -49.20
CA GLN A 120 -44.09 72.49 -48.58
C GLN A 120 -43.70 73.61 -49.55
N THR A 121 -42.65 73.39 -50.35
CA THR A 121 -42.21 74.35 -51.37
C THR A 121 -43.27 74.54 -52.46
N ILE A 122 -43.87 73.45 -52.95
CA ILE A 122 -44.97 73.48 -53.93
C ILE A 122 -46.17 74.27 -53.41
N LEU A 123 -46.56 74.05 -52.14
CA LEU A 123 -47.69 74.75 -51.52
C LEU A 123 -47.47 76.27 -51.42
N CYS A 124 -46.22 76.73 -51.45
CA CYS A 124 -45.87 78.15 -51.42
C CYS A 124 -45.69 78.78 -52.82
N GLU A 125 -45.63 77.95 -53.87
CA GLU A 125 -45.40 78.41 -55.25
C GLU A 125 -46.66 79.05 -55.84
N LYS A 126 -46.50 80.21 -56.47
CA LYS A 126 -47.60 81.02 -57.02
C LYS A 126 -47.68 80.98 -58.54
N HIS A 127 -46.62 80.51 -59.20
CA HIS A 127 -46.57 80.43 -60.65
C HIS A 127 -47.00 79.05 -61.15
N ASP A 128 -48.09 78.99 -61.92
CA ASP A 128 -48.71 77.72 -62.37
C ASP A 128 -47.75 76.79 -63.12
N ILE A 129 -46.87 77.34 -63.95
CA ILE A 129 -45.90 76.55 -64.74
C ILE A 129 -44.85 75.91 -63.80
N THR A 130 -44.29 76.70 -62.88
CA THR A 130 -43.30 76.23 -61.90
C THR A 130 -43.94 75.22 -60.95
N PHE A 131 -45.16 75.48 -60.50
CA PHE A 131 -45.95 74.58 -59.68
C PHE A 131 -46.11 73.20 -60.35
N TYR A 132 -46.55 73.17 -61.62
CA TYR A 132 -46.78 71.91 -62.32
C TYR A 132 -45.50 71.09 -62.50
N GLN A 133 -44.38 71.78 -62.77
CA GLN A 133 -43.08 71.11 -62.90
C GLN A 133 -42.61 70.51 -61.57
N LEU A 134 -42.67 71.28 -60.47
CA LEU A 134 -42.32 70.80 -59.13
C LEU A 134 -43.23 69.65 -58.69
N TYR A 135 -44.54 69.73 -58.99
CA TYR A 135 -45.48 68.65 -58.72
C TYR A 135 -45.10 67.35 -59.43
N LYS A 136 -44.71 67.41 -60.71
CA LYS A 136 -44.27 66.24 -61.47
C LYS A 136 -42.99 65.62 -60.93
N ASP A 137 -42.08 66.43 -60.39
CA ASP A 137 -40.85 65.94 -59.79
C ASP A 137 -41.13 65.29 -58.42
N VAL A 138 -42.00 65.88 -57.59
CA VAL A 138 -42.43 65.26 -56.33
C VAL A 138 -43.26 63.99 -56.54
N GLU A 139 -44.09 63.93 -57.58
CA GLU A 139 -44.84 62.71 -57.95
C GLU A 139 -43.88 61.54 -58.26
N LYS A 140 -42.76 61.81 -58.95
CA LYS A 140 -41.71 60.80 -59.17
C LYS A 140 -41.01 60.41 -57.87
N ASP A 141 -40.68 61.39 -57.03
CA ASP A 141 -40.01 61.12 -55.74
C ASP A 141 -40.91 60.27 -54.83
N ILE A 142 -42.22 60.52 -54.82
CA ILE A 142 -43.21 59.71 -54.09
C ILE A 142 -43.29 58.30 -54.66
N ALA A 143 -43.31 58.15 -55.99
CA ALA A 143 -43.31 56.83 -56.62
C ALA A 143 -42.04 56.02 -56.26
N CYS A 144 -40.89 56.69 -56.13
CA CYS A 144 -39.66 56.05 -55.66
C CYS A 144 -39.74 55.58 -54.20
N LEU A 145 -40.63 56.15 -53.36
CA LEU A 145 -40.87 55.66 -52.00
C LEU A 145 -41.65 54.34 -52.00
N ASP A 146 -42.49 54.09 -53.00
CA ASP A 146 -43.23 52.81 -53.12
C ASP A 146 -42.30 51.64 -53.52
N ASP A 147 -41.19 51.95 -54.18
CA ASP A 147 -40.14 50.97 -54.53
C ASP A 147 -39.21 50.65 -53.36
N ILE A 148 -39.27 51.41 -52.26
CA ILE A 148 -38.55 51.05 -51.03
C ILE A 148 -39.20 49.76 -50.50
N PRO A 149 -38.41 48.68 -50.29
CA PRO A 149 -38.95 47.45 -49.74
C PRO A 149 -39.70 47.76 -48.43
N LYS A 150 -40.99 47.44 -48.38
CA LYS A 150 -41.85 47.60 -47.19
C LYS A 150 -41.38 46.65 -46.09
N GLU A 151 -40.27 47.04 -45.46
CA GLU A 151 -39.43 46.24 -44.56
C GLU A 151 -39.06 44.86 -45.16
N PRO A 152 -37.79 44.44 -45.16
CA PRO A 152 -37.59 43.07 -44.71
C PRO A 152 -38.16 43.11 -43.29
N MET A 153 -39.34 42.50 -43.06
CA MET A 153 -39.71 42.11 -41.71
C MET A 153 -38.41 41.57 -41.15
N LEU A 154 -37.83 42.23 -40.13
CA LEU A 154 -36.76 41.64 -39.31
C LEU A 154 -37.17 40.20 -39.26
N PRO A 155 -36.45 39.25 -39.92
CA PRO A 155 -36.96 37.90 -40.06
C PRO A 155 -37.32 37.59 -38.65
N ARG A 156 -38.64 37.49 -38.35
CA ARG A 156 -39.08 37.35 -36.97
C ARG A 156 -38.27 36.15 -36.62
N VAL A 157 -37.24 36.34 -35.78
CA VAL A 157 -36.33 35.26 -35.39
C VAL A 157 -37.32 34.17 -35.16
N PRO A 158 -37.33 33.09 -35.98
CA PRO A 158 -38.48 32.22 -36.05
C PRO A 158 -38.89 32.10 -34.62
N CYS A 159 -40.15 32.38 -34.28
CA CYS A 159 -40.56 31.87 -33.00
C CYS A 159 -40.50 30.33 -33.18
N LEU A 160 -39.30 29.71 -33.30
CA LEU A 160 -38.63 29.07 -32.19
C LEU A 160 -39.28 29.61 -30.94
N ASP A 161 -40.47 29.07 -30.75
CA ASP A 161 -41.20 29.10 -29.53
C ASP A 161 -40.11 28.96 -28.49
N LYS A 162 -39.93 30.00 -27.66
CA LYS A 162 -38.82 30.01 -26.70
C LYS A 162 -38.83 28.70 -25.93
N THR A 163 -40.03 28.14 -25.72
CA THR A 163 -40.30 26.81 -25.25
C THR A 163 -39.69 25.72 -26.12
N MET A 164 -39.93 25.66 -27.43
CA MET A 164 -39.32 24.66 -28.32
C MET A 164 -37.78 24.77 -28.43
N LEU A 165 -37.20 25.96 -28.55
CA LEU A 165 -35.73 26.12 -28.56
C LEU A 165 -35.14 25.79 -27.18
N TYR A 166 -35.77 26.23 -26.09
CA TYR A 166 -35.35 25.78 -24.76
C TYR A 166 -35.49 24.28 -24.64
N THR A 167 -36.54 23.66 -25.18
CA THR A 167 -36.75 22.22 -25.09
C THR A 167 -35.69 21.47 -25.87
N GLU A 168 -35.41 21.82 -27.12
CA GLU A 168 -34.34 21.19 -27.90
C GLU A 168 -32.95 21.43 -27.31
N ILE A 169 -32.65 22.64 -26.82
CA ILE A 169 -31.38 22.93 -26.15
C ILE A 169 -31.28 22.16 -24.82
N THR A 170 -32.37 22.07 -24.05
CA THR A 170 -32.40 21.38 -22.76
C THR A 170 -32.30 19.87 -22.98
N GLU A 171 -32.99 19.30 -23.96
CA GLU A 171 -32.92 17.90 -24.36
C GLU A 171 -31.54 17.55 -24.94
N TYR A 172 -30.95 18.40 -25.77
CA TYR A 172 -29.59 18.20 -26.27
C TYR A 172 -28.56 18.29 -25.13
N MET A 173 -28.72 19.27 -24.23
CA MET A 173 -27.83 19.43 -23.08
C MET A 173 -28.02 18.29 -22.07
N GLN A 174 -29.25 17.81 -21.84
CA GLN A 174 -29.56 16.62 -21.03
C GLN A 174 -28.97 15.38 -21.67
N SER A 175 -29.26 15.09 -22.94
CA SER A 175 -28.69 13.96 -23.67
C SER A 175 -27.15 13.96 -23.61
N LYS A 176 -26.51 15.12 -23.80
CA LYS A 176 -25.04 15.24 -23.77
C LYS A 176 -24.47 15.16 -22.36
N THR A 177 -25.19 15.67 -21.34
CA THR A 177 -24.79 15.51 -19.93
C THR A 177 -25.01 14.09 -19.46
N GLU A 178 -26.14 13.46 -19.76
CA GLU A 178 -26.41 12.04 -19.50
C GLU A 178 -25.41 11.13 -20.19
N THR A 179 -25.03 11.40 -21.44
CA THR A 179 -23.99 10.60 -22.13
C THR A 179 -22.61 10.77 -21.46
N ARG A 180 -22.29 11.97 -20.95
CA ARG A 180 -21.05 12.24 -20.22
C ARG A 180 -21.07 11.66 -18.81
N ILE A 181 -22.18 11.77 -18.11
CA ILE A 181 -22.42 11.18 -16.78
C ILE A 181 -22.35 9.67 -16.92
N CYS A 182 -23.02 9.07 -17.91
CA CYS A 182 -22.98 7.63 -18.16
C CYS A 182 -21.55 7.15 -18.48
N LYS A 183 -20.80 7.86 -19.35
CA LYS A 183 -19.38 7.53 -19.59
C LYS A 183 -18.52 7.67 -18.33
N ASN A 184 -18.69 8.73 -17.55
CA ASN A 184 -17.93 8.95 -16.32
C ASN A 184 -18.30 7.93 -15.23
N CYS A 185 -19.58 7.60 -15.06
CA CYS A 185 -20.05 6.56 -14.15
C CYS A 185 -19.50 5.19 -14.54
N ILE A 186 -19.58 4.80 -15.82
CA ILE A 186 -19.00 3.51 -16.28
C ILE A 186 -17.49 3.45 -16.03
N THR A 187 -16.78 4.58 -16.17
CA THR A 187 -15.33 4.63 -15.94
C THR A 187 -14.99 4.65 -14.44
N GLN A 188 -15.80 5.31 -13.61
CA GLN A 188 -15.66 5.31 -12.16
C GLN A 188 -16.02 3.96 -11.55
N ASP A 189 -17.09 3.32 -12.01
CA ASP A 189 -17.53 2.00 -11.55
C ASP A 189 -16.44 0.95 -11.85
N LYS A 190 -15.85 0.98 -13.05
CA LYS A 190 -14.70 0.10 -13.37
C LYS A 190 -13.50 0.32 -12.44
N LYS A 191 -13.15 1.58 -12.16
CA LYS A 191 -12.07 1.90 -11.22
C LYS A 191 -12.42 1.48 -9.79
N LEU A 192 -13.68 1.61 -9.40
CA LEU A 192 -14.18 1.20 -8.08
C LEU A 192 -14.10 -0.32 -7.93
N ASP A 193 -14.52 -1.08 -8.95
CA ASP A 193 -14.44 -2.54 -8.99
C ASP A 193 -12.99 -3.04 -8.93
N GLU A 194 -12.08 -2.43 -9.70
CA GLU A 194 -10.65 -2.74 -9.64
C GLU A 194 -10.05 -2.44 -8.25
N THR A 195 -10.46 -1.34 -7.63
CA THR A 195 -10.01 -0.96 -6.28
C THR A 195 -10.59 -1.90 -5.23
N PHE A 196 -11.85 -2.32 -5.40
CA PHE A 196 -12.53 -3.27 -4.51
C PHE A 196 -11.86 -4.64 -4.55
N GLU A 197 -11.51 -5.17 -5.74
CA GLU A 197 -10.80 -6.44 -5.83
C GLU A 197 -9.35 -6.36 -5.30
N LYS A 198 -8.66 -5.23 -5.50
CA LYS A 198 -7.36 -4.99 -4.86
C LYS A 198 -7.47 -5.00 -3.33
N ASN A 199 -8.46 -4.31 -2.77
CA ASN A 199 -8.69 -4.29 -1.31
C ASN A 199 -9.05 -5.69 -0.78
N LYS A 200 -9.84 -6.46 -1.52
CA LYS A 200 -10.19 -7.84 -1.17
C LYS A 200 -8.98 -8.78 -1.25
N GLN A 201 -8.03 -8.53 -2.14
CA GLN A 201 -6.76 -9.25 -2.17
C GLN A 201 -5.87 -8.87 -0.99
N LEU A 202 -5.72 -7.57 -0.70
CA LEU A 202 -4.98 -7.10 0.47
C LEU A 202 -5.54 -7.66 1.78
N GLN A 203 -6.86 -7.73 1.92
CA GLN A 203 -7.49 -8.33 3.10
C GLN A 203 -7.12 -9.81 3.25
N ARG A 204 -7.13 -10.58 2.16
CA ARG A 204 -6.68 -11.99 2.18
C ARG A 204 -5.22 -12.13 2.60
N ASP A 205 -4.37 -11.22 2.15
CA ASP A 205 -2.94 -11.23 2.51
C ASP A 205 -2.75 -10.89 3.99
N VAL A 206 -3.49 -9.91 4.52
CA VAL A 206 -3.49 -9.56 5.96
C VAL A 206 -3.99 -10.72 6.82
N ASP A 207 -5.06 -11.40 6.41
CA ASP A 207 -5.60 -12.54 7.13
C ASP A 207 -4.59 -13.70 7.16
N ASN A 208 -3.91 -13.95 6.04
CA ASN A 208 -2.84 -14.95 5.95
C ASN A 208 -1.64 -14.64 6.86
N ILE A 209 -1.18 -13.38 6.87
CA ILE A 209 -0.08 -12.96 7.75
C ILE A 209 -0.50 -13.07 9.22
N THR A 210 -1.73 -12.67 9.54
CA THR A 210 -2.28 -12.75 10.90
C THR A 210 -2.36 -14.21 11.37
N ALA A 211 -2.77 -15.13 10.50
CA ALA A 211 -2.79 -16.56 10.79
C ALA A 211 -1.38 -17.11 11.07
N LYS A 212 -0.38 -16.73 10.28
CA LYS A 212 1.03 -17.11 10.50
C LYS A 212 1.56 -16.59 11.83
N LEU A 213 1.36 -15.30 12.13
CA LEU A 213 1.77 -14.70 13.41
C LEU A 213 1.10 -15.36 14.61
N LYS A 214 -0.18 -15.75 14.47
CA LYS A 214 -0.90 -16.49 15.52
C LYS A 214 -0.32 -17.88 15.74
N ALA A 215 0.07 -18.58 14.67
CA ALA A 215 0.73 -19.89 14.77
C ALA A 215 2.09 -19.77 15.48
N GLU A 216 2.92 -18.80 15.09
CA GLU A 216 4.21 -18.53 15.74
C GLU A 216 4.05 -18.10 17.20
N SER A 217 3.07 -17.25 17.51
CA SER A 217 2.75 -16.86 18.89
C SER A 217 2.36 -18.07 19.75
N ASN A 218 1.58 -19.00 19.21
CA ASN A 218 1.24 -20.23 19.91
C ASN A 218 2.47 -21.12 20.12
N GLU A 219 3.39 -21.17 19.16
CA GLU A 219 4.65 -21.90 19.32
C GLU A 219 5.51 -21.31 20.44
N VAL A 220 5.66 -19.98 20.47
CA VAL A 220 6.36 -19.29 21.55
C VAL A 220 5.72 -19.57 22.92
N LYS A 221 4.38 -19.61 22.99
CA LYS A 221 3.67 -19.99 24.23
C LYS A 221 3.97 -21.43 24.65
N ARG A 222 4.00 -22.38 23.71
CA ARG A 222 4.37 -23.78 23.99
C ARG A 222 5.80 -23.87 24.55
N LEU A 223 6.75 -23.17 23.93
CA LEU A 223 8.13 -23.14 24.40
C LEU A 223 8.26 -22.50 25.79
N LEU A 224 7.51 -21.42 26.07
CA LEU A 224 7.50 -20.79 27.39
C LEU A 224 6.96 -21.71 28.50
N ILE A 225 5.94 -22.52 28.20
CA ILE A 225 5.41 -23.53 29.14
C ILE A 225 6.51 -24.57 29.41
N SER A 226 7.12 -25.11 28.36
CA SER A 226 8.23 -26.07 28.49
C SER A 226 9.40 -25.52 29.32
N ILE A 227 9.78 -24.26 29.13
CA ILE A 227 10.82 -23.59 29.93
C ILE A 227 10.41 -23.48 31.40
N LYS A 228 9.15 -23.15 31.69
CA LYS A 228 8.65 -23.11 33.07
C LYS A 228 8.72 -24.50 33.71
N ASP A 229 8.29 -25.53 33.00
CA ASP A 229 8.34 -26.91 33.50
C ASP A 229 9.78 -27.33 33.81
N MET A 230 10.72 -27.10 32.88
CA MET A 230 12.14 -27.34 33.10
C MET A 230 12.70 -26.58 34.32
N LYS A 231 12.26 -25.33 34.53
CA LYS A 231 12.68 -24.52 35.69
C LYS A 231 12.16 -25.09 37.00
N THR A 232 10.91 -25.57 37.03
CA THR A 232 10.33 -26.22 38.21
C THR A 232 11.03 -27.54 38.52
N GLU A 233 11.32 -28.35 37.50
CA GLU A 233 12.07 -29.60 37.66
C GLU A 233 13.48 -29.34 38.19
N TYR A 234 14.16 -28.31 37.66
CA TYR A 234 15.47 -27.89 38.14
C TYR A 234 15.44 -27.42 39.60
N ALA A 235 14.42 -26.64 40.00
CA ALA A 235 14.25 -26.20 41.38
C ALA A 235 14.04 -27.39 42.34
N LYS A 236 13.25 -28.38 41.91
CA LYS A 236 13.04 -29.62 42.67
C LYS A 236 14.35 -30.40 42.85
N LYS A 237 15.11 -30.59 41.76
CA LYS A 237 16.44 -31.23 41.81
C LYS A 237 17.43 -30.46 42.70
N GLN A 238 17.37 -29.14 42.73
CA GLN A 238 18.18 -28.35 43.65
C GLN A 238 17.84 -28.61 45.13
N GLU A 239 16.56 -28.73 45.46
CA GLU A 239 16.15 -28.99 46.84
C GLU A 239 16.49 -30.42 47.28
N GLU A 240 16.35 -31.39 46.37
CA GLU A 240 16.84 -32.76 46.55
C GLU A 240 18.35 -32.78 46.81
N ASN A 241 19.14 -32.04 46.01
CA ASN A 241 20.59 -31.91 46.22
C ASN A 241 20.95 -31.27 47.57
N LYS A 242 20.25 -30.22 48.00
CA LYS A 242 20.45 -29.63 49.34
C LYS A 242 20.15 -30.63 50.45
N SER A 243 19.10 -31.44 50.29
CA SER A 243 18.76 -32.51 51.23
C SER A 243 19.87 -33.57 51.31
N MET A 244 20.37 -34.03 50.15
CA MET A 244 21.47 -35.00 50.11
C MET A 244 22.79 -34.44 50.67
N SER A 245 23.11 -33.18 50.42
CA SER A 245 24.28 -32.52 51.03
C SER A 245 24.20 -32.52 52.56
N LYS A 246 23.02 -32.25 53.14
CA LYS A 246 22.82 -32.33 54.61
C LYS A 246 23.01 -33.74 55.13
N GLU A 247 22.56 -34.76 54.40
CA GLU A 247 22.72 -36.17 54.78
C GLU A 247 24.20 -36.63 54.69
N ILE A 248 24.93 -36.23 53.64
CA ILE A 248 26.37 -36.48 53.52
C ILE A 248 27.15 -35.81 54.66
N GLN A 249 26.79 -34.56 55.00
CA GLN A 249 27.38 -33.83 56.12
C GLN A 249 27.17 -34.57 57.44
N PHE A 250 25.94 -35.01 57.71
CA PHE A 250 25.60 -35.82 58.88
C PHE A 250 26.39 -37.13 58.92
N LEU A 251 26.50 -37.84 57.79
CA LEU A 251 27.29 -39.08 57.70
C LEU A 251 28.77 -38.82 57.97
N LYS A 252 29.35 -37.74 57.44
CA LYS A 252 30.75 -37.34 57.71
C LYS A 252 30.99 -37.07 59.21
N GLU A 253 30.08 -36.35 59.86
CA GLU A 253 30.15 -36.05 61.29
C GLU A 253 29.99 -37.32 62.15
N SER A 254 29.12 -38.24 61.73
CA SER A 254 28.96 -39.56 62.39
C SER A 254 30.17 -40.48 62.19
N TYR A 255 30.85 -40.43 61.04
CA TYR A 255 32.08 -41.19 60.80
C TYR A 255 33.24 -40.64 61.64
N GLN A 256 33.35 -39.31 61.79
CA GLN A 256 34.40 -38.69 62.62
C GLN A 256 34.29 -39.05 64.11
N THR A 257 33.10 -39.34 64.62
CA THR A 257 32.87 -39.77 66.00
C THR A 257 33.16 -41.26 66.26
N GLN A 258 33.40 -42.05 65.20
CA GLN A 258 33.74 -43.48 65.27
C GLN A 258 35.23 -43.78 65.03
N ILE A 259 36.06 -42.76 64.76
CA ILE A 259 37.51 -42.95 64.57
C ILE A 259 38.21 -43.00 65.96
N PRO A 260 38.89 -44.10 66.32
CA PRO A 260 39.62 -44.19 67.59
C PRO A 260 40.75 -43.15 67.70
N PRO A 261 41.04 -42.60 68.89
CA PRO A 261 41.92 -41.43 69.04
C PRO A 261 43.37 -41.58 68.56
N GLY A 262 43.83 -42.81 68.27
CA GLY A 262 45.23 -43.11 67.94
C GLY A 262 45.63 -42.95 66.47
N TRP A 263 44.71 -42.64 65.55
CA TRP A 263 44.97 -42.69 64.10
C TRP A 263 45.09 -41.31 63.42
N LYS A 264 45.21 -40.22 64.19
CA LYS A 264 45.33 -38.85 63.66
C LYS A 264 46.75 -38.44 63.20
N SER A 265 47.69 -39.37 63.08
CA SER A 265 49.10 -39.06 62.79
C SER A 265 49.72 -40.02 61.78
N MET A 266 49.35 -39.89 60.50
CA MET A 266 50.16 -40.40 59.38
C MET A 266 50.52 -39.23 58.45
N PRO A 267 51.80 -39.04 58.09
CA PRO A 267 52.20 -38.02 57.11
C PRO A 267 51.70 -38.38 55.71
N GLN A 268 51.32 -37.37 54.93
CA GLN A 268 51.00 -37.56 53.51
C GLN A 268 52.22 -38.05 52.70
N PRO A 269 52.05 -38.94 51.71
CA PRO A 269 53.14 -39.33 50.84
C PRO A 269 53.58 -38.17 49.94
N ALA A 270 54.89 -37.94 49.89
CA ALA A 270 55.54 -37.03 48.96
C ALA A 270 55.27 -37.42 47.50
N ARG A 271 55.20 -36.40 46.63
CA ARG A 271 55.08 -36.53 45.17
C ARG A 271 56.18 -37.45 44.61
N GLY A 272 55.79 -38.67 44.24
CA GLY A 272 56.59 -39.57 43.42
C GLY A 272 55.95 -39.67 42.03
N VAL A 273 56.71 -39.28 41.01
CA VAL A 273 56.37 -39.51 39.60
C VAL A 273 56.26 -41.02 39.38
N TYR A 274 55.04 -41.52 39.16
CA TYR A 274 54.80 -42.90 38.74
C TYR A 274 54.26 -42.87 37.31
N VAL A 275 55.13 -43.22 36.36
CA VAL A 275 54.78 -43.49 34.96
C VAL A 275 54.34 -44.96 34.89
N PRO A 276 53.09 -45.28 34.53
CA PRO A 276 52.66 -46.66 34.37
C PRO A 276 53.23 -47.24 33.05
N PRO A 277 53.62 -48.53 33.03
CA PRO A 277 54.17 -49.16 31.84
C PRO A 277 53.08 -49.46 30.79
N SER A 278 53.44 -49.26 29.53
CA SER A 278 52.70 -49.71 28.35
C SER A 278 52.45 -51.23 28.40
N ARG A 279 51.19 -51.65 28.53
CA ARG A 279 50.75 -52.97 28.09
C ARG A 279 49.84 -52.84 26.89
N ARG A 280 50.39 -53.28 25.75
CA ARG A 280 49.66 -53.69 24.55
C ARG A 280 48.94 -55.01 24.86
N TYR A 281 47.62 -55.03 24.73
CA TYR A 281 46.78 -56.14 24.27
C TYR A 281 45.54 -55.47 23.65
N ALA A 282 45.45 -55.45 22.32
CA ALA A 282 44.68 -56.41 21.52
C ALA A 282 43.18 -56.06 21.47
N SER A 283 42.86 -55.31 20.41
CA SER A 283 41.68 -55.40 19.56
C SER A 283 40.41 -56.03 20.13
N THR A 284 39.46 -55.18 20.49
CA THR A 284 38.04 -55.42 20.20
C THR A 284 37.49 -54.21 19.47
N THR A 285 37.30 -54.40 18.18
CA THR A 285 36.67 -53.48 17.23
C THR A 285 35.24 -53.18 17.69
N SER A 286 34.98 -52.00 18.26
CA SER A 286 33.65 -51.41 18.25
C SER A 286 33.64 -50.33 17.19
N TYR A 287 33.20 -50.73 16.00
CA TYR A 287 32.92 -49.91 14.83
C TYR A 287 32.11 -48.67 15.24
N SER A 288 32.70 -47.49 15.22
CA SER A 288 31.95 -46.24 15.19
C SER A 288 31.45 -46.06 13.75
N TYR A 289 30.22 -46.47 13.48
CA TYR A 289 29.50 -45.97 12.32
C TYR A 289 29.28 -44.46 12.54
N GLN A 290 30.15 -43.62 11.97
CA GLN A 290 29.71 -42.28 11.57
C GLN A 290 28.67 -42.50 10.48
N GLN A 291 27.40 -42.50 10.85
CA GLN A 291 26.30 -42.42 9.89
C GLN A 291 26.31 -40.99 9.33
N ASP A 292 26.87 -40.83 8.14
CA ASP A 292 26.70 -39.63 7.33
C ASP A 292 25.21 -39.48 7.01
N CYS A 293 24.50 -38.64 7.76
CA CYS A 293 23.09 -38.36 7.55
C CYS A 293 23.00 -37.40 6.35
N MET A 294 22.33 -37.76 5.26
CA MET A 294 22.04 -36.81 4.19
C MET A 294 20.72 -36.10 4.48
N MET A 295 20.68 -34.78 4.32
CA MET A 295 19.46 -33.99 4.51
C MET A 295 18.68 -33.94 3.19
N CYS A 296 17.39 -34.23 3.23
CA CYS A 296 16.52 -34.06 2.07
C CYS A 296 16.29 -32.57 1.79
N THR A 297 16.69 -32.08 0.62
CA THR A 297 16.59 -30.66 0.25
C THR A 297 15.16 -30.13 0.14
N GLU A 298 14.18 -31.01 -0.04
CA GLU A 298 12.77 -30.64 -0.19
C GLU A 298 12.00 -30.57 1.13
N CYS A 299 12.45 -31.28 2.17
CA CYS A 299 11.71 -31.36 3.43
C CYS A 299 12.56 -31.26 4.70
N ASP A 300 13.87 -31.06 4.55
CA ASP A 300 14.86 -30.90 5.64
C ASP A 300 14.83 -32.03 6.70
N VAL A 301 14.39 -33.23 6.30
CA VAL A 301 14.43 -34.42 7.17
C VAL A 301 15.75 -35.16 6.92
N PRO A 302 16.50 -35.53 7.98
CA PRO A 302 17.69 -36.36 7.86
C PRO A 302 17.29 -37.78 7.47
N ASP A 303 17.86 -38.27 6.37
CA ASP A 303 17.69 -39.65 5.93
C ASP A 303 18.99 -40.46 6.11
N SER A 304 18.81 -41.76 6.14
CA SER A 304 19.87 -42.76 6.31
C SER A 304 20.86 -42.75 5.13
N SER A 305 22.15 -42.88 5.46
CA SER A 305 23.26 -42.91 4.50
C SER A 305 23.03 -44.03 3.46
N GLY A 306 22.79 -43.66 2.19
CA GLY A 306 22.62 -44.61 1.08
C GLY A 306 21.19 -44.80 0.56
N ALA A 307 20.20 -44.10 1.10
CA ALA A 307 18.86 -44.03 0.51
C ALA A 307 18.90 -43.28 -0.83
N GLN A 308 18.32 -43.87 -1.89
CA GLN A 308 18.16 -43.20 -3.19
C GLN A 308 16.97 -42.22 -3.20
N PHE A 309 16.00 -42.45 -2.33
CA PHE A 309 14.78 -41.65 -2.21
C PHE A 309 14.51 -41.32 -0.74
N CYS A 310 13.99 -40.12 -0.48
CA CYS A 310 13.59 -39.69 0.86
C CYS A 310 12.42 -40.53 1.36
N GLN A 311 12.54 -41.13 2.55
CA GLN A 311 11.48 -41.97 3.14
C GLN A 311 10.22 -41.18 3.51
N ASN A 312 10.33 -39.85 3.67
CA ASN A 312 9.22 -39.00 4.08
C ASN A 312 8.41 -38.46 2.88
N CYS A 313 9.08 -38.04 1.79
CA CYS A 313 8.42 -37.41 0.65
C CYS A 313 8.63 -38.12 -0.70
N GLY A 314 9.46 -39.15 -0.76
CA GLY A 314 9.73 -39.94 -1.98
C GLY A 314 10.61 -39.24 -3.02
N SER A 315 11.20 -38.08 -2.71
CA SER A 315 12.06 -37.33 -3.63
C SER A 315 13.46 -37.94 -3.75
N ASP A 316 14.07 -37.84 -4.94
CA ASP A 316 15.43 -38.33 -5.21
C ASP A 316 16.49 -37.62 -4.33
N LEU A 317 17.35 -38.40 -3.67
CA LEU A 317 18.46 -37.89 -2.87
C LEU A 317 19.73 -37.85 -3.73
N VAL A 318 20.09 -36.65 -4.21
CA VAL A 318 21.31 -36.47 -5.04
C VAL A 318 22.54 -36.37 -4.14
N PRO A 319 23.62 -37.16 -4.37
CA PRO A 319 24.84 -37.06 -3.59
C PRO A 319 25.49 -35.67 -3.74
N TYR A 320 25.65 -34.95 -2.63
CA TYR A 320 26.27 -33.62 -2.60
C TYR A 320 27.76 -33.72 -2.99
N ARG A 321 28.11 -33.55 -4.27
CA ARG A 321 29.50 -33.30 -4.68
C ARG A 321 29.81 -31.83 -4.43
N LEU A 322 30.56 -31.56 -3.36
CA LEU A 322 31.19 -30.25 -3.12
C LEU A 322 32.15 -29.93 -4.27
N ASN A 323 31.73 -29.07 -5.19
CA ASN A 323 32.66 -28.34 -6.06
C ASN A 323 33.34 -27.27 -5.21
N MET A 324 34.59 -27.52 -4.81
CA MET A 324 35.47 -26.47 -4.32
C MET A 324 35.98 -25.66 -5.51
N GLN A 325 35.62 -24.37 -5.56
CA GLN A 325 36.35 -23.32 -6.28
C GLN A 325 37.15 -22.51 -5.28
#